data_AF-A0A7C7KY94-F1
#
_entry.id   AF-A0A7C7KY94-F1
#
_cell.length_a   1.000
_cell.length_b   1.000
_cell.length_c   1.000
_cell.angle_alpha   90.00
_cell.angle_beta   90.00
_cell.angle_gamma   90.00
#
_symmetry.space_group_name_H-M   'P 1'
#
loop_
_entity.id
_entity.type
_entity.pdbx_description
1 polymer ?
#
loop_
_entity_poly.entity_id
_entity_poly.type
_entity_poly.pdbx_seq_one_letter_code
_entity_poly.pdbx_strand_id
1 'polypeptide(L)'
;MRTRSEMHILATIIGLFVMLTLSSSGAQRLLLLRPDSDTMRKSIQLRQDITCLNLINGLDLTPEQLKAIWEHAKRIAELVDKARRELEDVQMRALPVMNRLREVLKQGKEIPEELARQVHYYQAWQERIAIWLDRQCERVAADVVEVLNENQLALLDEYIPCLIPPRTRDTSRIGQPSGTPPVIIKHLERLRRIPQPMYERIKDQIVAKMIERTEWHLGIKVTDEQRKQLLATLDEVRRLSDVDFEARKEELAKRLLIGRDQERKRQRNERTRLRRIVQFLINPRVVELLAERVQKQPAEKQHALANADAQGAK
;
A
#
# COMPACT_ATOMS: atom_id res chain seq x y z
N MET A 1 -6.23 -7.61 42.40
CA MET A 1 -4.82 -7.30 42.11
C MET A 1 -4.18 -8.54 41.50
N ARG A 2 -3.98 -8.54 40.18
CA ARG A 2 -3.21 -9.56 39.43
C ARG A 2 -1.98 -8.87 38.87
N THR A 3 -0.83 -9.52 39.00
CA THR A 3 0.50 -8.94 38.76
C THR A 3 0.81 -8.83 37.27
N ARG A 4 1.58 -7.80 36.90
CA ARG A 4 2.07 -7.49 35.54
C ARG A 4 2.80 -8.64 34.82
N SER A 5 3.09 -9.75 35.52
CA SER A 5 3.78 -10.92 34.99
C SER A 5 2.87 -11.87 34.19
N GLU A 6 1.56 -11.89 34.44
CA GLU A 6 0.64 -12.82 33.73
C GLU A 6 0.23 -12.34 32.32
N MET A 7 0.37 -11.04 32.00
CA MET A 7 0.07 -10.52 30.65
C MET A 7 1.17 -10.79 29.62
N HIS A 8 2.41 -11.07 30.05
CA HIS A 8 3.50 -11.37 29.11
C HIS A 8 3.46 -12.82 28.61
N ILE A 9 2.86 -13.74 29.38
CA ILE A 9 2.71 -15.16 29.00
C ILE A 9 1.56 -15.35 28.00
N LEU A 10 0.53 -14.49 28.02
CA LEU A 10 -0.55 -14.54 27.04
C LEU A 10 -0.15 -13.91 25.68
N ALA A 11 0.80 -12.98 25.67
CA ALA A 11 1.28 -12.33 24.44
C ALA A 11 2.29 -13.19 23.64
N THR A 12 2.98 -14.13 24.29
CA THR A 12 3.90 -15.05 23.62
C THR A 12 3.20 -16.26 22.98
N ILE A 13 1.97 -16.58 23.40
CA ILE A 13 1.16 -17.65 22.80
C ILE A 13 0.45 -17.18 21.51
N ILE A 14 0.22 -15.88 21.34
CA ILE A 14 -0.45 -15.32 20.15
C ILE A 14 0.51 -15.14 18.96
N GLY A 15 1.82 -15.05 19.21
CA GLY A 15 2.86 -14.98 18.16
C GLY A 15 3.11 -16.30 17.41
N LEU A 16 2.62 -17.43 17.93
CA LEU A 16 2.74 -18.76 17.32
C LEU A 16 1.43 -19.26 16.69
N PHE A 17 0.35 -18.46 16.72
CA PHE A 17 -1.01 -18.93 16.40
C PHE A 17 -1.54 -18.51 15.02
N VAL A 18 -0.81 -17.72 14.22
CA VAL A 18 -1.24 -17.30 12.88
C VAL A 18 -0.73 -18.22 11.75
N MET A 19 0.09 -19.22 12.06
CA MET A 19 0.49 -20.29 11.11
C MET A 19 -0.16 -21.65 11.40
N LEU A 20 -1.03 -21.76 12.42
CA LEU A 20 -1.59 -23.03 12.89
C LEU A 20 -3.13 -23.09 12.97
N THR A 21 -3.86 -22.16 12.33
CA THR A 21 -5.33 -22.29 12.16
C THR A 21 -5.75 -22.57 10.71
N LEU A 22 -4.91 -23.26 9.94
CA LEU A 22 -5.36 -24.02 8.76
C LEU A 22 -5.68 -25.47 9.19
N SER A 23 -6.60 -25.62 10.14
CA SER A 23 -7.29 -26.88 10.44
C SER A 23 -8.37 -27.17 9.39
N SER A 24 -7.97 -27.15 8.12
CA SER A 24 -8.69 -27.87 7.08
C SER A 24 -7.70 -28.86 6.48
N SER A 25 -8.08 -30.13 6.48
CA SER A 25 -7.30 -31.28 6.01
C SER A 25 -6.84 -31.17 4.54
N GLY A 26 -7.23 -30.11 3.81
CA GLY A 26 -6.72 -29.76 2.49
C GLY A 26 -5.39 -28.98 2.48
N ALA A 27 -5.11 -28.12 3.46
CA ALA A 27 -3.89 -27.29 3.47
C ALA A 27 -2.62 -28.12 3.76
N GLN A 28 -2.75 -29.18 4.57
CA GLN A 28 -1.67 -30.14 4.81
C GLN A 28 -1.41 -31.04 3.60
N ARG A 29 -2.42 -31.32 2.76
CA ARG A 29 -2.23 -32.07 1.50
C ARG A 29 -1.56 -31.22 0.42
N LEU A 30 -1.80 -29.92 0.39
CA LEU A 30 -1.08 -28.98 -0.48
C LEU A 30 0.40 -28.82 -0.10
N LEU A 31 0.76 -29.04 1.17
CA LEU A 31 2.17 -29.10 1.60
C LEU A 31 2.90 -30.35 1.10
N LEU A 32 2.18 -31.43 0.78
CA LEU A 32 2.73 -32.65 0.15
C LEU A 32 2.97 -32.47 -1.35
N LEU A 33 2.19 -31.59 -1.99
CA LEU A 33 2.46 -31.09 -3.33
C LEU A 33 3.51 -29.97 -3.21
N ARG A 34 4.75 -30.31 -2.84
CA ARG A 34 5.85 -29.35 -2.92
C ARG A 34 6.23 -29.20 -4.39
N PRO A 35 5.83 -28.13 -5.11
CA PRO A 35 6.53 -27.81 -6.35
C PRO A 35 8.02 -27.63 -6.01
N ASP A 36 8.89 -27.93 -6.97
CA ASP A 36 10.31 -27.58 -6.84
C ASP A 36 10.42 -26.11 -6.40
N SER A 37 11.21 -25.87 -5.36
CA SER A 37 11.43 -24.54 -4.80
C SER A 37 11.84 -23.54 -5.87
N ASP A 38 12.53 -24.00 -6.91
CA ASP A 38 12.99 -23.16 -8.01
C ASP A 38 11.86 -22.75 -8.95
N THR A 39 10.96 -23.66 -9.33
CA THR A 39 9.80 -23.34 -10.17
C THR A 39 8.86 -22.37 -9.45
N MET A 40 8.64 -22.58 -8.16
CA MET A 40 7.82 -21.67 -7.35
C MET A 40 8.47 -20.29 -7.24
N ARG A 41 9.79 -20.23 -6.98
CA ARG A 41 10.55 -18.98 -6.92
C ARG A 41 10.50 -18.22 -8.24
N LYS A 42 10.68 -18.89 -9.38
CA LYS A 42 10.57 -18.31 -10.72
C LYS A 42 9.17 -17.78 -11.01
N SER A 43 8.13 -18.52 -10.65
CA SER A 43 6.74 -18.08 -10.84
C SER A 43 6.39 -16.85 -10.01
N ILE A 44 6.90 -16.75 -8.77
CA ILE A 44 6.74 -15.55 -7.93
C ILE A 44 7.52 -14.38 -8.53
N GLN A 45 8.74 -14.62 -9.02
CA GLN A 45 9.59 -13.62 -9.67
C GLN A 45 8.89 -13.01 -10.88
N LEU A 46 8.46 -13.83 -11.85
CA LEU A 46 7.80 -13.36 -13.06
C LEU A 46 6.54 -12.56 -12.77
N ARG A 47 5.74 -12.97 -11.78
CA ARG A 47 4.53 -12.21 -11.39
C ARG A 47 4.87 -10.83 -10.84
N GLN A 48 5.95 -10.72 -10.07
CA GLN A 48 6.42 -9.44 -9.55
C GLN A 48 6.95 -8.57 -10.69
N ASP A 49 7.73 -9.13 -11.61
CA ASP A 49 8.28 -8.40 -12.76
C ASP A 49 7.17 -7.85 -13.66
N ILE A 50 6.17 -8.67 -14.00
CA ILE A 50 4.98 -8.24 -14.76
C ILE A 50 4.26 -7.10 -14.06
N THR A 51 4.09 -7.19 -12.74
CA THR A 51 3.42 -6.16 -11.95
C THR A 51 4.20 -4.84 -11.99
N CYS A 52 5.52 -4.88 -11.79
CA CYS A 52 6.38 -3.69 -11.88
C CYS A 52 6.32 -3.08 -13.29
N LEU A 53 6.44 -3.90 -14.34
CA LEU A 53 6.35 -3.45 -15.73
C LEU A 53 5.01 -2.79 -16.04
N ASN A 54 3.90 -3.33 -15.53
CA ASN A 54 2.57 -2.74 -15.70
C ASN A 54 2.49 -1.34 -15.08
N LEU A 55 3.06 -1.14 -13.88
CA LEU A 55 3.12 0.20 -13.28
C LEU A 55 4.01 1.14 -14.09
N ILE A 56 5.24 0.73 -14.41
CA ILE A 56 6.20 1.55 -15.16
C ILE A 56 5.60 1.98 -16.50
N ASN A 57 4.89 1.09 -17.19
CA ASN A 57 4.15 1.41 -18.42
C ASN A 57 3.02 2.42 -18.19
N GLY A 58 2.28 2.27 -17.09
CA GLY A 58 1.15 3.14 -16.77
C GLY A 58 1.54 4.54 -16.31
N LEU A 59 2.79 4.75 -15.85
CA LEU A 59 3.28 6.04 -15.38
C LEU A 59 3.77 6.98 -16.50
N ASP A 60 3.94 6.47 -17.73
CA ASP A 60 4.43 7.23 -18.89
C ASP A 60 5.65 8.12 -18.55
N LEU A 61 6.71 7.48 -18.05
CA LEU A 61 7.90 8.17 -17.55
C LEU A 61 8.73 8.77 -18.69
N THR A 62 9.22 10.00 -18.52
CA THR A 62 10.20 10.58 -19.45
C THR A 62 11.54 9.84 -19.38
N PRO A 63 12.41 9.94 -20.41
CA PRO A 63 13.74 9.32 -20.37
C PRO A 63 14.57 9.76 -19.16
N GLU A 64 14.46 11.04 -18.78
CA GLU A 64 15.15 11.62 -17.63
C GLU A 64 14.62 11.03 -16.32
N GLN A 65 13.29 10.94 -16.18
CA GLN A 65 12.66 10.30 -15.01
C GLN A 65 13.04 8.82 -14.91
N LEU A 66 13.00 8.10 -16.03
CA LEU A 66 13.37 6.69 -16.10
C LEU A 66 14.82 6.46 -15.67
N LYS A 67 15.74 7.30 -16.16
CA LYS A 67 17.17 7.24 -15.79
C LYS A 67 17.37 7.54 -14.31
N ALA A 68 16.72 8.58 -13.77
CA ALA A 68 16.81 8.92 -12.37
C ALA A 68 16.29 7.78 -11.47
N ILE A 69 15.12 7.22 -11.78
CA ILE A 69 14.55 6.08 -11.03
C ILE A 69 15.48 4.86 -11.10
N TRP A 70 16.10 4.59 -12.25
CA TRP A 70 17.07 3.50 -12.40
C TRP A 70 18.31 3.69 -11.51
N GLU A 71 18.86 4.91 -11.45
CA GLU A 71 19.99 5.22 -10.56
C GLU A 71 19.62 5.03 -9.08
N HIS A 72 18.40 5.44 -8.68
CA HIS A 72 17.88 5.18 -7.34
C HIS A 72 17.68 3.68 -7.07
N ALA A 73 17.18 2.91 -8.04
CA ALA A 73 17.03 1.45 -7.93
C ALA A 73 18.39 0.75 -7.74
N LYS A 74 19.44 1.18 -8.46
CA LYS A 74 20.81 0.68 -8.26
C LYS A 74 21.33 0.95 -6.85
N ARG A 75 21.11 2.16 -6.35
CA ARG A 75 21.50 2.53 -4.98
C ARG A 75 20.81 1.64 -3.95
N ILE A 76 19.53 1.33 -4.13
CA ILE A 76 18.82 0.36 -3.26
C ILE A 76 19.42 -1.04 -3.40
N ALA A 77 19.73 -1.50 -4.61
CA ALA A 77 20.37 -2.80 -4.82
C ALA A 77 21.68 -2.92 -4.04
N GLU A 78 22.54 -1.89 -4.08
CA GLU A 78 23.78 -1.85 -3.30
C GLU A 78 23.54 -1.90 -1.78
N LEU A 79 22.53 -1.18 -1.28
CA LEU A 79 22.15 -1.18 0.13
C LEU A 79 21.59 -2.54 0.58
N VAL A 80 20.77 -3.17 -0.25
CA VAL A 80 20.23 -4.52 -0.02
C VAL A 80 21.36 -5.55 -0.02
N ASP A 81 22.32 -5.43 -0.93
CA ASP A 81 23.51 -6.29 -0.97
C ASP A 81 24.35 -6.17 0.30
N LYS A 82 24.55 -4.94 0.79
CA LYS A 82 25.24 -4.69 2.06
C LYS A 82 24.48 -5.30 3.24
N ALA A 83 23.18 -5.04 3.34
CA ALA A 83 22.33 -5.60 4.40
C ALA A 83 22.31 -7.13 4.37
N ARG A 84 22.27 -7.72 3.17
CA ARG A 84 22.31 -9.17 2.98
C ARG A 84 23.59 -9.77 3.55
N ARG A 85 24.76 -9.22 3.20
CA ARG A 85 26.06 -9.70 3.71
C ARG A 85 26.13 -9.61 5.23
N GLU A 86 25.68 -8.50 5.81
CA GLU A 86 25.65 -8.35 7.27
C GLU A 86 24.67 -9.36 7.92
N LEU A 87 23.51 -9.58 7.32
CA LEU A 87 22.53 -10.56 7.80
C LEU A 87 23.07 -11.99 7.71
N GLU A 88 23.78 -12.34 6.63
CA GLU A 88 24.44 -13.64 6.46
C GLU A 88 25.48 -13.87 7.57
N ASP A 89 26.31 -12.88 7.88
CA ASP A 89 27.28 -12.96 8.99
C ASP A 89 26.58 -13.15 10.34
N VAL A 90 25.50 -12.42 10.59
CA VAL A 90 24.71 -12.55 11.83
C VAL A 90 24.07 -13.93 11.92
N GLN A 91 23.50 -14.44 10.82
CA GLN A 91 22.90 -15.78 10.77
C GLN A 91 23.94 -16.88 11.01
N MET A 92 25.12 -16.75 10.41
CA MET A 92 26.23 -17.69 10.61
C MET A 92 26.62 -17.78 12.09
N ARG A 93 26.70 -16.64 12.78
CA ARG A 93 27.00 -16.57 14.22
C ARG A 93 25.84 -17.01 15.11
N ALA A 94 24.60 -16.78 14.70
CA ALA A 94 23.41 -17.16 15.45
C ALA A 94 23.12 -18.67 15.34
N LEU A 95 23.53 -19.33 14.26
CA LEU A 95 23.18 -20.73 13.98
C LEU A 95 23.59 -21.71 15.10
N PRO A 96 24.81 -21.65 15.69
CA PRO A 96 25.17 -22.47 16.85
C PRO A 96 24.27 -22.23 18.07
N VAL A 97 23.90 -20.98 18.33
CA VAL A 97 23.03 -20.58 19.45
C VAL A 97 21.61 -21.13 19.25
N MET A 98 21.08 -21.03 18.04
CA MET A 98 19.77 -21.58 17.69
C MET A 98 19.75 -23.10 17.75
N ASN A 99 20.83 -23.76 17.32
CA ASN A 99 20.98 -25.21 17.48
C ASN A 99 20.99 -25.60 18.96
N ARG A 100 21.72 -24.87 19.82
CA ARG A 100 21.73 -25.13 21.26
C ARG A 100 20.36 -24.95 21.89
N LEU A 101 19.62 -23.89 21.50
CA LEU A 101 18.24 -23.68 21.92
C LEU A 101 17.35 -24.86 21.52
N ARG A 102 17.45 -25.32 20.27
CA ARG A 102 16.70 -26.49 19.79
C ARG A 102 16.97 -27.74 20.62
N GLU A 103 18.23 -28.02 20.95
CA GLU A 103 18.57 -29.21 21.74
C GLU A 103 18.07 -29.13 23.20
N VAL A 104 18.09 -27.93 23.82
CA VAL A 104 17.48 -27.72 25.15
C VAL A 104 15.97 -27.98 25.10
N LEU A 105 15.29 -27.46 24.08
CA LEU A 105 13.84 -27.65 23.90
C LEU A 105 13.46 -29.11 23.64
N LYS A 106 14.25 -29.85 22.85
CA LYS A 106 14.05 -31.30 22.64
C LYS A 106 14.12 -32.10 23.93
N GLN A 107 14.96 -31.66 24.88
CA GLN A 107 15.12 -32.30 26.18
C GLN A 107 14.04 -31.90 27.19
N GLY A 108 13.11 -30.99 26.82
CA GLY A 108 12.08 -30.48 27.72
C GLY A 108 12.63 -29.68 28.90
N LYS A 109 13.86 -29.18 28.81
CA LYS A 109 14.53 -28.45 29.88
C LYS A 109 14.22 -26.96 29.82
N GLU A 110 14.30 -26.31 30.98
CA GLU A 110 14.24 -24.85 31.07
C GLU A 110 15.42 -24.21 30.31
N ILE A 111 15.17 -23.06 29.68
CA ILE A 111 16.15 -22.36 28.86
C ILE A 111 17.13 -21.63 29.79
N PRO A 112 18.45 -21.90 29.72
CA PRO A 112 19.43 -21.15 30.50
C PRO A 112 19.36 -19.65 30.18
N GLU A 113 19.45 -18.79 31.20
CA GLU A 113 19.34 -17.34 31.03
C GLU A 113 20.39 -16.76 30.06
N GLU A 114 21.62 -17.28 30.11
CA GLU A 114 22.68 -16.91 29.17
C GLU A 114 22.31 -17.25 27.71
N LEU A 115 21.67 -18.41 27.49
CA LEU A 115 21.22 -18.82 26.16
C LEU A 115 20.08 -17.92 25.66
N ALA A 116 19.14 -17.56 26.53
CA ALA A 116 18.07 -16.62 26.21
C ALA A 116 18.64 -15.23 25.83
N ARG A 117 19.61 -14.71 26.59
CA ARG A 117 20.29 -13.45 26.29
C ARG A 117 20.98 -13.48 24.93
N GLN A 118 21.67 -14.56 24.58
CA GLN A 118 22.31 -14.71 23.26
C GLN A 118 21.29 -14.76 22.12
N VAL A 119 20.17 -15.46 22.28
CA VAL A 119 19.08 -15.50 21.30
C VAL A 119 18.51 -14.10 21.06
N HIS A 120 18.18 -13.38 22.13
CA HIS A 120 17.67 -12.01 22.04
C HIS A 120 18.68 -11.04 21.42
N TYR A 121 19.97 -11.20 21.72
CA TYR A 121 21.03 -10.40 21.10
C TYR A 121 21.04 -10.54 19.58
N TYR A 122 21.02 -11.77 19.05
CA TYR A 122 21.02 -12.00 17.60
C TYR A 122 19.71 -11.58 16.95
N GLN A 123 18.56 -11.76 17.61
CA GLN A 123 17.28 -11.25 17.14
C GLN A 123 17.28 -9.72 17.02
N ALA A 124 17.76 -9.02 18.06
CA ALA A 124 17.86 -7.57 18.06
C ALA A 124 18.83 -7.06 16.97
N TRP A 125 19.91 -7.79 16.70
CA TRP A 125 20.83 -7.43 15.62
C TRP A 125 20.16 -7.58 14.25
N GLN A 126 19.46 -8.69 13.98
CA GLN A 126 18.69 -8.86 12.75
C GLN A 126 17.65 -7.76 12.55
N GLU A 127 16.93 -7.40 13.61
CA GLU A 127 15.95 -6.32 13.59
C GLU A 127 16.61 -4.96 13.31
N ARG A 128 17.79 -4.68 13.88
CA ARG A 128 18.54 -3.45 13.60
C ARG A 128 18.94 -3.32 12.12
N ILE A 129 19.33 -4.42 11.48
CA ILE A 129 19.66 -4.45 10.05
C ILE A 129 18.41 -4.13 9.23
N ALA A 130 17.27 -4.75 9.56
CA ALA A 130 15.99 -4.50 8.89
C ALA A 130 15.55 -3.03 9.04
N ILE A 131 15.56 -2.49 10.27
CA ILE A 131 15.22 -1.08 10.55
C ILE A 131 16.16 -0.13 9.80
N TRP A 132 17.46 -0.44 9.75
CA TRP A 132 18.42 0.37 9.01
C TRP A 132 18.09 0.40 7.51
N LEU A 133 17.84 -0.77 6.91
CA LEU A 133 17.52 -0.90 5.50
C LEU A 133 16.22 -0.19 5.15
N ASP A 134 15.16 -0.39 5.95
CA ASP A 134 13.87 0.27 5.76
C ASP A 134 14.01 1.80 5.75
N ARG A 135 14.80 2.36 6.67
CA ARG A 135 15.09 3.80 6.70
C ARG A 135 15.84 4.29 5.47
N GLN A 136 16.75 3.49 4.91
CA GLN A 136 17.42 3.88 3.67
C GLN A 136 16.46 3.80 2.47
N CYS A 137 15.63 2.77 2.41
CA CYS A 137 14.59 2.62 1.40
C CYS A 137 13.61 3.80 1.41
N GLU A 138 13.14 4.23 2.59
CA GLU A 138 12.26 5.39 2.73
C GLU A 138 12.92 6.68 2.24
N ARG A 139 14.20 6.91 2.55
CA ARG A 139 14.94 8.09 2.08
C ARG A 139 15.07 8.14 0.57
N VAL A 140 15.48 7.03 -0.05
CA VAL A 140 15.61 6.98 -1.51
C VAL A 140 14.24 7.05 -2.18
N ALA A 141 13.19 6.49 -1.56
CA ALA A 141 11.84 6.63 -2.06
C ALA A 141 11.35 8.08 -2.02
N ALA A 142 11.73 8.86 -1.01
CA ALA A 142 11.44 10.30 -0.96
C ALA A 142 12.15 11.04 -2.11
N ASP A 143 13.40 10.71 -2.43
CA ASP A 143 14.10 11.28 -3.60
C ASP A 143 13.33 11.01 -4.91
N VAL A 144 12.75 9.81 -5.05
CA VAL A 144 11.93 9.44 -6.22
C VAL A 144 10.59 10.19 -6.27
N VAL A 145 10.02 10.59 -5.13
CA VAL A 145 8.80 11.42 -5.13
C VAL A 145 9.06 12.74 -5.88
N GLU A 146 10.23 13.34 -5.68
CA GLU A 146 10.64 14.59 -6.36
C GLU A 146 10.88 14.42 -7.87
N VAL A 147 11.08 13.19 -8.34
CA VAL A 147 11.24 12.87 -9.77
C VAL A 147 9.88 12.79 -10.48
N LEU A 148 8.82 12.41 -9.77
CA LEU A 148 7.50 12.18 -10.34
C LEU A 148 6.64 13.45 -10.29
N ASN A 149 5.80 13.65 -11.31
CA ASN A 149 4.81 14.73 -11.29
C ASN A 149 3.54 14.36 -10.50
N GLU A 150 2.69 15.34 -10.19
CA GLU A 150 1.47 15.13 -9.40
C GLU A 150 0.51 14.07 -9.99
N ASN A 151 0.39 14.01 -11.32
CA ASN A 151 -0.46 13.03 -11.99
C ASN A 151 0.10 11.60 -11.83
N GLN A 152 1.41 11.43 -11.96
CA GLN A 152 2.10 10.16 -11.74
C GLN A 152 2.02 9.72 -10.27
N LEU A 153 2.10 10.66 -9.33
CA LEU A 153 1.92 10.38 -7.91
C LEU A 153 0.48 9.95 -7.59
N ALA A 154 -0.52 10.58 -8.20
CA ALA A 154 -1.93 10.18 -8.06
C ALA A 154 -2.18 8.77 -8.62
N LEU A 155 -1.62 8.46 -9.79
CA LEU A 155 -1.62 7.11 -10.36
C LEU A 155 -1.01 6.08 -9.43
N LEU A 156 0.15 6.42 -8.87
CA LEU A 156 0.85 5.55 -7.95
C LEU A 156 0.03 5.28 -6.70
N ASP A 157 -0.74 6.26 -6.20
CA ASP A 157 -1.61 6.10 -5.02
C ASP A 157 -2.84 5.21 -5.31
N GLU A 158 -3.33 5.20 -6.55
CA GLU A 158 -4.50 4.41 -6.97
C GLU A 158 -4.14 3.06 -7.58
N TYR A 159 -2.86 2.82 -7.89
CA TYR A 159 -2.38 1.58 -8.51
C TYR A 159 -2.80 0.29 -7.77
N ILE A 160 -3.33 -0.67 -8.52
CA ILE A 160 -3.68 -2.00 -8.02
C ILE A 160 -2.75 -3.01 -8.71
N PRO A 161 -1.91 -3.75 -7.95
CA PRO A 161 -1.05 -4.80 -8.47
C PRO A 161 -1.86 -5.84 -9.25
N CYS A 162 -1.63 -5.93 -10.56
CA CYS A 162 -2.35 -6.83 -11.44
C CYS A 162 -1.42 -7.48 -12.47
N LEU A 163 -1.71 -8.73 -12.81
CA LEU A 163 -1.01 -9.44 -13.90
C LEU A 163 -1.54 -9.03 -15.27
N ILE A 164 -2.85 -8.80 -15.35
CA ILE A 164 -3.55 -8.35 -16.55
C ILE A 164 -4.25 -7.04 -16.19
N PRO A 165 -3.85 -5.91 -16.79
CA PRO A 165 -4.52 -4.63 -16.57
C PRO A 165 -6.01 -4.70 -16.97
N PRO A 166 -6.92 -4.01 -16.27
CA PRO A 166 -8.31 -3.95 -16.65
C PRO A 166 -8.48 -3.32 -18.05
N ARG A 167 -9.43 -3.82 -18.85
CA ARG A 167 -9.72 -3.37 -20.22
C ARG A 167 -10.42 -2.00 -20.31
N THR A 168 -10.12 -1.07 -19.41
CA THR A 168 -10.62 0.31 -19.55
C THR A 168 -9.87 0.97 -20.71
N ARG A 169 -10.61 1.17 -21.82
CA ARG A 169 -10.23 2.03 -22.94
C ARG A 169 -9.82 3.40 -22.42
N ASP A 170 -8.75 3.94 -23.00
CA ASP A 170 -8.10 5.22 -22.72
C ASP A 170 -6.98 5.16 -21.66
N THR A 171 -5.78 4.83 -22.15
CA THR A 171 -4.49 5.14 -21.50
C THR A 171 -4.30 6.64 -21.20
N SER A 172 -5.18 7.49 -21.72
CA SER A 172 -5.18 8.95 -21.63
C SER A 172 -6.21 9.53 -20.64
N ARG A 173 -6.88 8.71 -19.83
CA ARG A 173 -7.85 9.16 -18.80
C ARG A 173 -7.34 9.07 -17.36
N ILE A 174 -6.06 9.30 -17.24
CA ILE A 174 -5.31 9.37 -16.01
C ILE A 174 -5.23 10.85 -15.62
N GLY A 175 -5.80 11.23 -14.47
CA GLY A 175 -5.76 12.62 -13.98
C GLY A 175 -7.10 13.29 -13.68
N GLN A 176 -8.22 12.57 -13.64
CA GLN A 176 -9.41 13.12 -12.98
C GLN A 176 -9.37 12.75 -11.49
N PRO A 177 -9.47 13.72 -10.56
CA PRO A 177 -9.48 13.43 -9.14
C PRO A 177 -10.62 12.44 -8.88
N SER A 178 -10.33 11.37 -8.12
CA SER A 178 -11.33 10.38 -7.75
C SER A 178 -12.60 11.08 -7.29
N GLY A 179 -13.60 11.06 -8.18
CA GLY A 179 -14.87 11.74 -7.98
C GLY A 179 -15.50 11.26 -6.67
N THR A 180 -16.38 12.10 -6.11
CA THR A 180 -17.07 11.75 -4.87
C THR A 180 -17.70 10.34 -5.00
N PRO A 181 -17.49 9.42 -4.04
CA PRO A 181 -17.89 8.03 -4.21
C PRO A 181 -19.34 7.91 -4.71
N PRO A 182 -19.61 7.15 -5.81
CA PRO A 182 -20.94 7.05 -6.41
C PRO A 182 -22.05 6.63 -5.43
N VAL A 183 -21.66 5.93 -4.36
CA VAL A 183 -22.54 5.49 -3.28
C VAL A 183 -23.12 6.69 -2.50
N ILE A 184 -22.33 7.74 -2.23
CA ILE A 184 -22.78 8.91 -1.47
C ILE A 184 -23.81 9.71 -2.28
N ILE A 185 -23.56 9.87 -3.59
CA ILE A 185 -24.49 10.54 -4.51
C ILE A 185 -25.84 9.80 -4.54
N LYS A 186 -25.82 8.47 -4.65
CA LYS A 186 -27.05 7.64 -4.56
C LYS A 186 -27.79 7.80 -3.23
N HIS A 187 -27.08 8.03 -2.13
CA HIS A 187 -27.72 8.30 -0.84
C HIS A 187 -28.40 9.67 -0.81
N LEU A 188 -27.79 10.70 -1.41
CA LEU A 188 -28.41 12.03 -1.56
C LEU A 188 -29.69 11.98 -2.40
N GLU A 189 -29.66 11.25 -3.52
CA GLU A 189 -30.84 11.04 -4.37
C GLU A 189 -31.97 10.34 -3.60
N ARG A 190 -31.64 9.28 -2.84
CA ARG A 190 -32.60 8.58 -1.98
C ARG A 190 -33.16 9.49 -0.90
N LEU A 191 -32.33 10.36 -0.31
CA LEU A 191 -32.75 11.31 0.70
C LEU A 191 -33.83 12.26 0.17
N ARG A 192 -33.68 12.78 -1.04
CA ARG A 192 -34.66 13.69 -1.67
C ARG A 192 -36.00 13.00 -1.95
N ARG A 193 -36.00 11.70 -2.21
CA ARG A 193 -37.22 10.89 -2.44
C ARG A 193 -38.04 10.59 -1.18
N ILE A 194 -37.50 10.86 0.01
CA ILE A 194 -38.23 10.64 1.27
C ILE A 194 -39.31 11.74 1.41
N PRO A 195 -40.57 11.39 1.74
CA PRO A 195 -41.61 12.39 2.02
C PRO A 195 -41.21 13.33 3.17
N GLN A 196 -41.53 14.63 3.06
CA GLN A 196 -41.12 15.64 4.06
C GLN A 196 -41.49 15.29 5.50
N PRO A 197 -42.71 14.81 5.82
CA PRO A 197 -43.07 14.46 7.20
C PRO A 197 -42.26 13.29 7.75
N MET A 198 -41.85 12.37 6.87
CA MET A 198 -41.01 11.23 7.24
C MET A 198 -39.57 11.67 7.44
N TYR A 199 -39.05 12.55 6.58
CA TYR A 199 -37.71 13.10 6.69
C TYR A 199 -37.49 13.84 8.03
N GLU A 200 -38.41 14.73 8.42
CA GLU A 200 -38.31 15.46 9.69
C GLU A 200 -38.23 14.54 10.91
N ARG A 201 -38.89 13.38 10.87
CA ARG A 201 -38.86 12.39 11.95
C ARG A 201 -37.56 11.60 12.02
N ILE A 202 -36.85 11.42 10.91
CA ILE A 202 -35.69 10.52 10.81
C ILE A 202 -34.37 11.25 10.59
N LYS A 203 -34.35 12.54 10.26
CA LYS A 203 -33.12 13.28 9.89
C LYS A 203 -32.06 13.25 10.99
N ASP A 204 -32.46 13.40 12.24
CA ASP A 204 -31.55 13.30 13.40
C ASP A 204 -30.97 11.89 13.55
N GLN A 205 -31.76 10.85 13.25
CA GLN A 205 -31.30 9.46 13.29
C GLN A 205 -30.34 9.14 12.13
N ILE A 206 -30.58 9.71 10.94
CA ILE A 206 -29.68 9.58 9.78
C ILE A 206 -28.32 10.18 10.15
N VAL A 207 -28.31 11.41 10.71
CA VAL A 207 -27.08 12.07 11.15
C VAL A 207 -26.41 11.29 12.27
N ALA A 208 -27.16 10.79 13.27
CA ALA A 208 -26.61 9.97 14.34
C ALA A 208 -25.92 8.70 13.82
N LYS A 209 -26.54 7.99 12.86
CA LYS A 209 -25.93 6.80 12.22
C LYS A 209 -24.72 7.16 11.37
N MET A 210 -24.74 8.30 10.68
CA MET A 210 -23.58 8.78 9.92
C MET A 210 -22.41 9.09 10.86
N ILE A 211 -22.69 9.74 11.99
CA ILE A 211 -21.70 10.00 13.05
C ILE A 211 -21.19 8.68 13.61
N GLU A 212 -22.05 7.81 14.14
CA GLU A 212 -21.69 6.50 14.71
C GLU A 212 -20.79 5.70 13.77
N ARG A 213 -21.14 5.62 12.49
CA ARG A 213 -20.34 4.92 11.48
C ARG A 213 -18.99 5.58 11.22
N THR A 214 -18.93 6.91 11.30
CA THR A 214 -17.71 7.71 11.15
C THR A 214 -16.80 7.52 12.37
N GLU A 215 -17.35 7.59 13.58
CA GLU A 215 -16.61 7.34 14.83
C GLU A 215 -16.10 5.90 14.91
N TRP A 216 -16.92 4.92 14.51
CA TRP A 216 -16.56 3.51 14.47
C TRP A 216 -15.45 3.20 13.44
N HIS A 217 -15.55 3.70 12.21
CA HIS A 217 -14.57 3.39 11.17
C HIS A 217 -13.32 4.28 11.21
N LEU A 218 -13.39 5.49 11.76
CA LEU A 218 -12.29 6.46 11.76
C LEU A 218 -11.68 6.70 13.15
N GLY A 219 -12.35 6.28 14.24
CA GLY A 219 -11.87 6.47 15.60
C GLY A 219 -11.81 7.94 16.06
N ILE A 220 -12.60 8.81 15.42
CA ILE A 220 -12.67 10.26 15.70
C ILE A 220 -13.98 10.53 16.43
N LYS A 221 -13.99 11.43 17.42
CA LYS A 221 -15.24 11.97 17.98
C LYS A 221 -15.72 13.14 17.13
N VAL A 222 -16.94 13.08 16.63
CA VAL A 222 -17.54 14.17 15.85
C VAL A 222 -17.97 15.27 16.82
N THR A 223 -17.66 16.53 16.49
CA THR A 223 -18.06 17.68 17.32
C THR A 223 -19.52 18.07 17.10
N ASP A 224 -20.12 18.76 18.06
CA ASP A 224 -21.49 19.28 17.92
C ASP A 224 -21.63 20.25 16.72
N GLU A 225 -20.57 20.97 16.38
CA GLU A 225 -20.55 21.85 15.22
C GLU A 225 -20.58 21.07 13.90
N GLN A 226 -19.82 19.98 13.81
CA GLN A 226 -19.86 19.07 12.66
C GLN A 226 -21.23 18.38 12.53
N ARG A 227 -21.88 18.04 13.66
CA ARG A 227 -23.25 17.52 13.67
C ARG A 227 -24.25 18.52 13.09
N LYS A 228 -24.16 19.81 13.47
CA LYS A 228 -25.00 20.88 12.90
C LYS A 228 -24.73 21.07 11.40
N GLN A 229 -23.47 21.01 10.98
CA GLN A 229 -23.10 21.11 9.55
C GLN A 229 -23.66 19.96 8.71
N LEU A 230 -23.68 18.72 9.23
CA LEU A 230 -24.36 17.61 8.54
C LEU A 230 -25.85 17.89 8.37
N LEU A 231 -26.53 18.26 9.46
CA LEU A 231 -27.97 18.55 9.42
C LEU A 231 -28.27 19.65 8.40
N ALA A 232 -27.52 20.75 8.43
CA ALA A 232 -27.66 21.84 7.47
C ALA A 232 -27.44 21.38 6.02
N THR A 233 -26.45 20.51 5.79
CA THR A 233 -26.16 19.98 4.45
C THR A 233 -27.25 19.04 3.94
N LEU A 234 -27.84 18.21 4.81
CA LEU A 234 -28.99 17.35 4.44
C LEU A 234 -30.24 18.19 4.14
N ASP A 235 -30.49 19.24 4.92
CA ASP A 235 -31.59 20.17 4.68
C ASP A 235 -31.39 20.97 3.38
N GLU A 236 -30.16 21.39 3.09
CA GLU A 236 -29.79 22.06 1.83
C GLU A 236 -30.07 21.17 0.63
N VAL A 237 -29.64 19.90 0.66
CA VAL A 237 -29.88 18.92 -0.40
C VAL A 237 -31.36 18.81 -0.78
N ARG A 238 -32.26 18.88 0.21
CA ARG A 238 -33.71 18.76 -0.01
C ARG A 238 -34.37 20.04 -0.52
N ARG A 239 -33.81 21.20 -0.18
CA ARG A 239 -34.34 22.50 -0.60
C ARG A 239 -33.96 22.86 -2.04
N LEU A 240 -32.89 22.27 -2.56
CA LEU A 240 -32.44 22.53 -3.93
C LEU A 240 -33.45 21.99 -4.96
N SER A 241 -33.60 22.76 -6.05
CA SER A 241 -34.30 22.29 -7.25
C SER A 241 -33.55 21.09 -7.86
N ASP A 242 -34.20 20.34 -8.74
CA ASP A 242 -33.54 19.21 -9.42
C ASP A 242 -32.34 19.67 -10.25
N VAL A 243 -32.44 20.83 -10.89
CA VAL A 243 -31.36 21.42 -11.69
C VAL A 243 -30.18 21.81 -10.79
N ASP A 244 -30.44 22.50 -9.69
CA ASP A 244 -29.37 22.94 -8.77
C ASP A 244 -28.74 21.77 -8.02
N PHE A 245 -29.53 20.74 -7.70
CA PHE A 245 -29.04 19.53 -7.08
C PHE A 245 -28.09 18.79 -8.03
N GLU A 246 -28.47 18.59 -9.30
CA GLU A 246 -27.61 17.92 -10.27
C GLU A 246 -26.29 18.66 -10.49
N ALA A 247 -26.32 20.00 -10.47
CA ALA A 247 -25.13 20.84 -10.58
C ALA A 247 -24.22 20.77 -9.33
N ARG A 248 -24.79 20.64 -8.13
CA ARG A 248 -24.04 20.74 -6.84
C ARG A 248 -23.86 19.42 -6.10
N LYS A 249 -24.41 18.30 -6.58
CA LYS A 249 -24.40 17.00 -5.87
C LYS A 249 -23.00 16.52 -5.48
N GLU A 250 -21.98 16.80 -6.29
CA GLU A 250 -20.60 16.40 -5.99
C GLU A 250 -19.99 17.21 -4.85
N GLU A 251 -20.27 18.51 -4.80
CA GLU A 251 -19.86 19.43 -3.74
C GLU A 251 -20.55 19.07 -2.42
N LEU A 252 -21.87 18.86 -2.47
CA LEU A 252 -22.68 18.46 -1.32
C LEU A 252 -22.21 17.12 -0.74
N ALA A 253 -21.88 16.17 -1.62
CA ALA A 253 -21.38 14.86 -1.20
C ALA A 253 -19.96 14.94 -0.60
N LYS A 254 -19.12 15.91 -1.00
CA LYS A 254 -17.83 16.19 -0.34
C LYS A 254 -18.03 16.77 1.07
N ARG A 255 -19.00 17.66 1.26
CA ARG A 255 -19.34 18.27 2.57
C ARG A 255 -19.85 17.26 3.60
N LEU A 256 -20.45 16.15 3.14
CA LEU A 256 -20.89 15.06 4.03
C LEU A 256 -19.76 14.15 4.53
N LEU A 257 -18.52 14.33 4.06
CA LEU A 257 -17.37 13.54 4.49
C LEU A 257 -16.70 14.17 5.72
N ILE A 258 -17.29 14.03 6.92
CA ILE A 258 -16.64 14.46 8.17
C ILE A 258 -15.43 13.58 8.50
N GLY A 259 -14.37 14.17 9.03
CA GLY A 259 -13.27 13.43 9.66
C GLY A 259 -12.34 12.72 8.68
N ARG A 260 -12.50 12.95 7.37
CA ARG A 260 -11.37 12.78 6.45
C ARG A 260 -10.44 13.97 6.66
N ASP A 261 -9.73 13.99 7.79
CA ASP A 261 -8.56 14.85 7.96
C ASP A 261 -7.68 14.59 6.74
N GLN A 262 -7.66 15.56 5.82
CA GLN A 262 -6.83 15.48 4.63
C GLN A 262 -5.38 15.26 5.04
N GLU A 263 -4.98 15.72 6.23
CA GLU A 263 -3.65 15.54 6.80
C GLU A 263 -3.36 14.11 7.28
N ARG A 264 -4.27 13.46 8.03
CA ARG A 264 -4.10 12.05 8.45
C ARG A 264 -4.21 11.08 7.27
N LYS A 265 -5.03 11.42 6.27
CA LYS A 265 -5.07 10.69 4.99
C LYS A 265 -3.83 10.97 4.15
N ARG A 266 -3.32 12.20 4.09
CA ARG A 266 -2.07 12.58 3.39
C ARG A 266 -0.90 11.82 3.99
N GLN A 267 -0.72 11.82 5.30
CA GLN A 267 0.35 11.08 5.97
C GLN A 267 0.25 9.56 5.77
N ARG A 268 -0.98 9.00 5.81
CA ARG A 268 -1.21 7.58 5.49
C ARG A 268 -0.94 7.29 4.00
N ASN A 269 -1.30 8.20 3.12
CA ASN A 269 -1.06 8.10 1.68
C ASN A 269 0.43 8.23 1.38
N GLU A 270 1.16 9.13 2.05
CA GLU A 270 2.59 9.34 1.89
C GLU A 270 3.37 8.09 2.28
N ARG A 271 3.12 7.49 3.45
CA ARG A 271 3.75 6.21 3.82
C ARG A 271 3.38 5.09 2.85
N THR A 272 2.12 5.05 2.41
CA THR A 272 1.66 4.04 1.43
C THR A 272 2.36 4.24 0.09
N ARG A 273 2.57 5.48 -0.33
CA ARG A 273 3.23 5.89 -1.55
C ARG A 273 4.70 5.53 -1.51
N LEU A 274 5.43 5.92 -0.47
CA LEU A 274 6.84 5.54 -0.28
C LEU A 274 7.00 4.02 -0.34
N ARG A 275 6.11 3.27 0.33
CA ARG A 275 6.10 1.80 0.25
C ARG A 275 5.90 1.29 -1.19
N ARG A 276 5.00 1.90 -1.97
CA ARG A 276 4.77 1.53 -3.37
C ARG A 276 5.98 1.85 -4.25
N ILE A 277 6.64 2.98 -4.03
CA ILE A 277 7.90 3.33 -4.71
C ILE A 277 8.96 2.25 -4.44
N VAL A 278 9.20 1.93 -3.16
CA VAL A 278 10.16 0.88 -2.75
C VAL A 278 9.79 -0.45 -3.40
N GLN A 279 8.51 -0.82 -3.40
CA GLN A 279 8.06 -2.11 -3.89
C GLN A 279 8.16 -2.26 -5.41
N PHE A 280 7.82 -1.21 -6.18
CA PHE A 280 7.57 -1.34 -7.61
C PHE A 280 8.51 -0.52 -8.51
N LEU A 281 9.13 0.55 -8.01
CA LEU A 281 9.97 1.43 -8.82
C LEU A 281 11.47 1.29 -8.51
N ILE A 282 11.84 1.09 -7.24
CA ILE A 282 13.25 1.01 -6.82
C ILE A 282 13.65 -0.31 -6.16
N ASN A 283 12.81 -1.33 -6.24
CA ASN A 283 13.18 -2.68 -5.81
C ASN A 283 14.41 -3.16 -6.62
N PRO A 284 15.40 -3.84 -6.02
CA PRO A 284 16.59 -4.32 -6.72
C PRO A 284 16.30 -5.10 -8.02
N ARG A 285 15.15 -5.78 -8.10
CA ARG A 285 14.75 -6.53 -9.32
C ARG A 285 14.41 -5.66 -10.51
N VAL A 286 13.96 -4.44 -10.24
CA VAL A 286 13.54 -3.48 -11.26
C VAL A 286 14.76 -2.85 -11.96
N VAL A 287 15.97 -3.00 -11.38
CA VAL A 287 17.22 -2.50 -11.98
C VAL A 287 17.42 -3.03 -13.40
N GLU A 288 17.30 -4.34 -13.61
CA GLU A 288 17.48 -4.96 -14.93
C GLU A 288 16.35 -4.56 -15.88
N LEU A 289 15.10 -4.54 -15.38
CA LEU A 289 13.93 -4.16 -16.16
C LEU A 289 14.02 -2.71 -16.67
N LEU A 290 14.54 -1.81 -15.85
CA LEU A 290 14.76 -0.41 -16.21
C LEU A 290 16.00 -0.24 -17.10
N ALA A 291 17.08 -1.00 -16.86
CA ALA A 291 18.29 -0.95 -17.66
C ALA A 291 18.00 -1.24 -19.14
N GLU A 292 17.20 -2.27 -19.42
CA GLU A 292 16.77 -2.58 -20.79
C GLU A 292 16.03 -1.41 -21.46
N ARG A 293 15.25 -0.63 -20.71
CA ARG A 293 14.46 0.48 -21.27
C ARG A 293 15.27 1.74 -21.47
N VAL A 294 16.15 2.07 -20.53
CA VAL A 294 17.10 3.18 -20.67
C VAL A 294 17.96 2.98 -21.92
N GLN A 295 18.33 1.73 -22.23
CA GLN A 295 19.13 1.38 -23.42
C GLN A 295 18.32 1.36 -24.73
N LYS A 296 17.01 1.04 -24.71
CA LYS A 296 16.15 0.94 -25.91
C LYS A 296 15.58 2.28 -26.39
N GLN A 297 15.33 3.24 -25.49
CA GLN A 297 14.72 4.54 -25.83
C GLN A 297 15.51 5.45 -26.81
N PRO A 298 16.85 5.40 -26.93
CA PRO A 298 17.56 6.16 -27.96
C PRO A 298 17.23 5.71 -29.39
N ALA A 299 16.91 4.43 -29.61
CA ALA A 299 16.73 3.86 -30.94
C ALA A 299 15.33 4.13 -31.53
N GLU A 300 14.28 4.14 -30.69
CA GLU A 300 12.90 4.35 -31.16
C GLU A 300 12.63 5.81 -31.56
N LYS A 301 13.26 6.80 -30.89
CA LYS A 301 13.17 8.21 -31.31
C LYS A 301 13.89 8.48 -32.64
N GLN A 302 14.99 7.80 -32.93
CA GLN A 302 15.69 7.94 -34.22
C GLN A 302 14.88 7.34 -35.38
N HIS A 303 14.17 6.22 -35.16
CA HIS A 303 13.27 5.66 -36.16
C HIS A 303 11.98 6.48 -36.34
N ALA A 304 11.45 7.12 -35.28
CA ALA A 304 10.28 7.98 -35.39
C ALA A 304 10.58 9.31 -36.12
N LEU A 305 11.74 9.93 -35.88
CA LEU A 305 12.20 11.12 -36.61
C LEU A 305 12.52 10.80 -38.10
N ALA A 306 13.19 9.68 -38.38
CA ALA A 306 13.49 9.28 -39.76
C ALA A 306 12.23 8.99 -40.60
N ASN A 307 11.14 8.52 -39.97
CA ASN A 307 9.87 8.28 -40.66
C ASN A 307 9.01 9.54 -40.81
N ALA A 308 9.16 10.54 -39.94
CA ALA A 308 8.49 11.84 -40.06
C ALA A 308 9.10 12.67 -41.21
N ASP A 309 10.43 12.65 -41.36
CA ASP A 309 11.13 13.34 -42.46
C ASP A 309 10.84 12.69 -43.83
N ALA A 310 10.59 11.38 -43.87
CA ALA A 310 10.20 10.67 -45.08
C ALA A 310 8.73 10.89 -45.50
N GLN A 311 7.87 11.33 -44.57
CA GLN A 311 6.45 11.63 -44.84
C GLN A 311 6.18 13.12 -45.11
N GLY A 312 7.12 14.02 -44.77
CA GLY A 312 7.08 15.44 -45.14
C GLY A 312 7.69 15.77 -46.51
N ALA A 313 8.27 14.78 -47.21
CA ALA A 313 8.91 14.94 -48.52
C ALA A 313 8.10 14.35 -49.69
N LYS A 314 6.79 14.12 -49.50
CA LYS A 314 5.85 13.74 -50.56
C LYS A 314 4.77 14.80 -50.74
#